data_AF-A0A351TLN4-F1
#
_entry.id   AF-A0A351TLN4-F1
#
_cell.length_a   1.000
_cell.length_b   1.000
_cell.length_c   1.000
_cell.angle_alpha   90.00
_cell.angle_beta   90.00
_cell.angle_gamma   90.00
#
_symmetry.space_group_name_H-M   'P 1'
#
loop_
_entity.id
_entity.type
_entity.pdbx_description
1 polymer ?
#
loop_
_entity_poly.entity_id
_entity_poly.type
_entity_poly.pdbx_seq_one_letter_code
_entity_poly.pdbx_strand_id
1 'polypeptide(L)'
;MSGKECAVMEEQNTNAITAFDSLFTNNQIQMLKILLPRLAPEHQGGFAVYIKLLELQYAFTFLRRHSGKQLFGNVKQLSADFFQGDNSDTIELLDELLPFSGPKERTRIENMKNMILNFKKMQEMMEMIKMMQELFPEGMGGDNPMDMFAGMTDPGLSSIFEMFGGDKSE
;
A
#
# COMPACT_ATOMS: atom_id res chain seq x y z
N MET A 1 16.49 -7.19 21.52
CA MET A 1 16.69 -7.02 20.07
C MET A 1 15.82 -5.86 19.58
N SER A 2 16.15 -4.60 19.88
CA SER A 2 15.20 -3.48 19.62
C SER A 2 15.84 -2.22 19.03
N GLY A 3 17.15 -1.99 19.22
CA GLY A 3 17.81 -0.78 18.70
C GLY A 3 18.29 -0.83 17.24
N LYS A 4 18.45 -2.03 16.65
CA LYS A 4 18.99 -2.18 15.28
C LYS A 4 17.92 -2.08 14.19
N GLU A 5 16.72 -2.61 14.41
CA GLU A 5 15.62 -2.50 13.44
C GLU A 5 15.10 -1.07 13.30
N CYS A 6 15.05 -0.30 14.40
CA CYS A 6 14.59 1.08 14.37
C CYS A 6 15.52 2.00 13.54
N ALA A 7 16.84 1.81 13.67
CA ALA A 7 17.83 2.55 12.88
C ALA A 7 17.78 2.21 11.39
N VAL A 8 17.55 0.94 11.03
CA VAL A 8 17.41 0.51 9.63
C VAL A 8 16.16 1.12 8.99
N MET A 9 15.04 1.18 9.72
CA MET A 9 13.78 1.75 9.22
C MET A 9 13.88 3.28 9.01
N GLU A 10 14.57 4.00 9.90
CA GLU A 10 14.84 5.44 9.75
C GLU A 10 15.81 5.74 8.59
N GLU A 11 16.83 4.91 8.38
CA GLU A 11 17.79 5.06 7.30
C GLU A 11 17.16 4.78 5.92
N GLN A 12 16.34 3.73 5.82
CA GLN A 12 15.54 3.41 4.61
C GLN A 12 14.61 4.56 4.23
N ASN A 13 13.88 5.14 5.21
CA ASN A 13 13.02 6.30 4.98
C ASN A 13 13.80 7.54 4.58
N THR A 14 14.95 7.80 5.20
CA THR A 14 15.82 8.93 4.86
C THR A 14 16.36 8.79 3.44
N ASN A 15 16.72 7.57 3.03
CA ASN A 15 17.17 7.27 1.67
C ASN A 15 16.05 7.42 0.64
N ALA A 16 14.82 7.00 0.95
CA ALA A 16 13.67 7.19 0.06
C ALA A 16 13.31 8.68 -0.11
N ILE A 17 13.33 9.46 0.98
CA ILE A 17 13.09 10.90 0.96
C ILE A 17 14.18 11.63 0.16
N THR A 18 15.45 11.24 0.37
CA THR A 18 16.59 11.81 -0.36
C THR A 18 16.56 11.44 -1.84
N ALA A 19 16.18 10.20 -2.16
CA ALA A 19 15.99 9.76 -3.54
C ALA A 19 14.87 10.55 -4.22
N PHE A 20 13.75 10.78 -3.55
CA PHE A 20 12.65 11.60 -4.07
C PHE A 20 13.09 13.06 -4.30
N ASP A 21 13.77 13.68 -3.33
CA ASP A 21 14.29 15.04 -3.44
C ASP A 21 15.28 15.19 -4.62
N SER A 22 16.07 14.13 -4.90
CA SER A 22 17.01 14.10 -6.02
C SER A 22 16.33 14.19 -7.40
N LEU A 23 15.06 13.78 -7.53
CA LEU A 23 14.33 13.76 -8.80
C LEU A 23 14.11 15.17 -9.36
N PHE A 24 13.92 16.15 -8.47
CA PHE A 24 13.50 17.51 -8.84
C PHE A 24 14.48 18.59 -8.39
N THR A 25 15.73 18.19 -8.15
CA THR A 25 16.81 19.10 -7.82
C THR A 25 17.92 19.04 -8.87
N ASN A 26 18.87 19.97 -8.79
CA ASN A 26 20.10 19.96 -9.58
C ASN A 26 21.27 20.50 -8.73
N ASN A 27 22.49 20.43 -9.24
CA ASN A 27 23.69 20.83 -8.49
C ASN A 27 23.60 22.27 -7.96
N GLN A 28 23.00 23.20 -8.69
CA GLN A 28 22.85 24.58 -8.25
C GLN A 28 21.84 24.69 -7.10
N ILE A 29 20.69 24.02 -7.20
CA ILE A 29 19.68 24.00 -6.14
C ILE A 29 20.25 23.33 -4.88
N GLN A 30 21.01 22.24 -5.01
CA GLN A 30 21.66 21.58 -3.88
C GLN A 30 22.71 22.47 -3.20
N MET A 31 23.52 23.21 -3.97
CA MET A 31 24.44 24.20 -3.38
C MET A 31 23.67 25.25 -2.56
N LEU A 32 22.53 25.74 -3.06
CA LEU A 32 21.70 26.70 -2.32
C LEU A 32 21.14 26.09 -1.03
N LYS A 33 20.72 24.81 -1.02
CA LYS A 33 20.30 24.10 0.20
C LYS A 33 21.40 24.01 1.25
N ILE A 34 22.65 23.78 0.83
CA ILE A 34 23.81 23.75 1.74
C ILE A 34 24.11 25.16 2.29
N LEU A 35 23.88 26.20 1.50
CA LEU A 35 24.08 27.59 1.92
C LEU A 35 22.99 28.12 2.86
N LEU A 36 21.76 27.60 2.78
CA LEU A 36 20.62 28.02 3.62
C LEU A 36 20.96 28.10 5.12
N PRO A 37 21.52 27.07 5.79
CA PRO A 37 21.83 27.13 7.22
C PRO A 37 22.96 28.12 7.57
N ARG A 38 23.69 28.65 6.58
CA ARG A 38 24.74 29.66 6.78
C ARG A 38 24.20 31.10 6.79
N LEU A 39 22.95 31.31 6.37
CA LEU A 39 22.32 32.64 6.36
C LEU A 39 21.83 33.04 7.75
N ALA A 40 21.70 34.35 7.96
CA ALA A 40 21.05 34.88 9.16
C ALA A 40 19.59 34.36 9.26
N PRO A 41 19.09 34.01 10.46
CA PRO A 41 17.77 33.40 10.63
C PRO A 41 16.62 34.20 9.99
N GLU A 42 16.73 35.52 10.01
CA GLU A 42 15.80 36.48 9.38
C GLU A 42 15.63 36.30 7.87
N HIS A 43 16.61 35.74 7.17
CA HIS A 43 16.59 35.53 5.72
C HIS A 43 16.36 34.08 5.31
N GLN A 44 16.50 33.13 6.23
CA GLN A 44 16.37 31.70 5.94
C GLN A 44 14.97 31.35 5.41
N GLY A 45 13.90 31.95 5.94
CA GLY A 45 12.54 31.69 5.49
C GLY A 45 12.31 32.07 4.03
N GLY A 46 12.68 33.31 3.64
CA GLY A 46 12.56 33.76 2.26
C GLY A 46 13.46 32.96 1.30
N PHE A 47 14.67 32.62 1.73
CA PHE A 47 15.59 31.81 0.94
C PHE A 47 15.09 30.37 0.74
N ALA A 48 14.47 29.76 1.76
CA ALA A 48 13.84 28.45 1.66
C ALA A 48 12.68 28.45 0.65
N VAL A 49 11.84 29.49 0.66
CA VAL A 49 10.77 29.65 -0.34
C VAL A 49 11.34 29.79 -1.75
N TYR A 50 12.42 30.56 -1.91
CA TYR A 50 13.10 30.70 -3.20
C TYR A 50 13.65 29.36 -3.71
N ILE A 51 14.29 28.56 -2.84
CA ILE A 51 14.76 27.20 -3.19
C ILE A 51 13.58 26.34 -3.65
N LYS A 52 12.43 26.36 -2.95
CA LYS A 52 11.24 25.60 -3.35
C LYS A 52 10.68 26.02 -4.72
N LEU A 53 10.72 27.32 -5.04
CA LEU A 53 10.32 27.80 -6.37
C LEU A 53 11.25 27.28 -7.48
N LEU A 54 12.56 27.23 -7.23
CA LEU A 54 13.53 26.68 -8.19
C LEU A 54 13.32 25.17 -8.40
N GLU A 55 13.06 24.41 -7.34
CA GLU A 55 12.72 22.97 -7.45
C GLU A 55 11.47 22.76 -8.30
N LEU A 56 10.43 23.56 -8.08
CA LEU A 56 9.20 23.46 -8.85
C LEU A 56 9.42 23.81 -10.34
N GLN A 57 10.21 24.85 -10.63
CA GLN A 57 10.58 25.19 -12.01
C GLN A 57 11.38 24.07 -12.69
N TYR A 58 12.30 23.46 -11.95
CA TYR A 58 13.06 22.31 -12.44
C TYR A 58 12.15 21.10 -12.68
N ALA A 59 11.21 20.81 -11.78
CA ALA A 59 10.19 19.78 -11.95
C ALA A 59 9.35 20.01 -13.21
N PHE A 60 8.90 21.24 -13.48
CA PHE A 60 8.18 21.57 -14.72
C PHE A 60 9.05 21.45 -15.98
N THR A 61 10.35 21.71 -15.88
CA THR A 61 11.28 21.54 -17.00
C THR A 61 11.50 20.06 -17.29
N PHE A 62 11.68 19.25 -16.25
CA PHE A 62 11.76 17.79 -16.33
C PHE A 62 10.48 17.22 -16.94
N LEU A 63 9.32 17.67 -16.46
CA LEU A 63 7.99 17.32 -16.96
C LEU A 63 7.86 17.55 -18.48
N ARG A 64 8.23 18.75 -18.94
CA ARG A 64 8.15 19.12 -20.37
C ARG A 64 9.11 18.33 -21.24
N ARG A 65 10.33 18.06 -20.75
CA ARG A 65 11.32 17.24 -21.47
C ARG A 65 10.89 15.77 -21.61
N HIS A 66 10.06 15.29 -20.69
CA HIS A 66 9.58 13.91 -20.67
C HIS A 66 8.12 13.75 -21.09
N SER A 67 7.49 14.75 -21.73
CA SER A 67 6.05 14.71 -22.08
C SER A 67 5.63 13.59 -23.06
N GLY A 68 6.58 12.78 -23.56
CA GLY A 68 6.31 11.58 -24.35
C GLY A 68 6.30 10.26 -23.55
N LYS A 69 6.86 10.26 -22.32
CA LYS A 69 6.56 9.21 -21.34
C LYS A 69 5.32 9.70 -20.61
N GLN A 70 4.20 9.02 -20.79
CA GLN A 70 2.97 9.28 -20.06
C GLN A 70 3.32 9.69 -18.63
N LEU A 71 2.80 10.83 -18.19
CA LEU A 71 3.08 11.34 -16.85
C LEU A 71 2.54 10.47 -15.72
N PHE A 72 1.66 9.56 -16.12
CA PHE A 72 1.12 8.44 -15.36
C PHE A 72 1.47 7.12 -16.07
N GLY A 73 2.60 7.09 -16.76
CA GLY A 73 3.01 6.04 -17.67
C GLY A 73 3.42 4.82 -16.91
N ASN A 74 2.52 3.84 -16.89
CA ASN A 74 2.62 2.68 -16.04
C ASN A 74 3.16 3.08 -14.66
N VAL A 75 2.43 3.94 -13.93
CA VAL A 75 2.17 3.55 -12.53
C VAL A 75 1.84 2.08 -12.68
N LYS A 76 2.68 1.15 -12.19
CA LYS A 76 2.36 -0.29 -12.14
C LYS A 76 0.91 -0.23 -11.72
N GLN A 77 -0.03 -0.43 -12.68
CA GLN A 77 -1.43 -0.14 -12.38
C GLN A 77 -1.60 -0.89 -11.09
N LEU A 78 -2.08 -0.25 -10.02
CA LEU A 78 -2.49 -0.99 -8.84
C LEU A 78 -3.42 -2.02 -9.45
N SER A 79 -2.89 -3.21 -9.72
CA SER A 79 -3.40 -3.95 -10.87
C SER A 79 -4.78 -4.34 -10.44
N ALA A 80 -5.71 -4.48 -11.37
CA ALA A 80 -6.99 -5.07 -11.01
C ALA A 80 -6.79 -6.44 -10.32
N ASP A 81 -5.59 -7.03 -10.47
CA ASP A 81 -5.05 -8.18 -9.76
C ASP A 81 -4.65 -7.89 -8.28
N PHE A 82 -5.09 -6.79 -7.67
CA PHE A 82 -4.91 -6.49 -6.23
C PHE A 82 -5.43 -7.62 -5.31
N PHE A 83 -6.33 -8.44 -5.85
CA PHE A 83 -6.91 -9.62 -5.20
C PHE A 83 -6.52 -10.93 -5.91
N GLN A 84 -5.69 -10.90 -6.95
CA GLN A 84 -5.30 -12.08 -7.73
C GLN A 84 -3.78 -12.23 -7.75
N GLY A 85 -3.26 -13.20 -6.99
CA GLY A 85 -1.84 -13.54 -6.95
C GLY A 85 -1.21 -13.32 -5.57
N ASP A 86 0.12 -13.17 -5.55
CA ASP A 86 0.86 -12.93 -4.31
C ASP A 86 0.69 -11.46 -3.87
N ASN A 87 -0.15 -11.25 -2.86
CA ASN A 87 -0.47 -9.92 -2.34
C ASN A 87 0.55 -9.40 -1.31
N SER A 88 1.69 -10.07 -1.13
CA SER A 88 2.77 -9.67 -0.20
C SER A 88 3.22 -8.22 -0.42
N ASP A 89 3.60 -7.88 -1.65
CA ASP A 89 4.05 -6.53 -2.03
C ASP A 89 3.02 -5.44 -1.70
N THR A 90 1.73 -5.79 -1.84
CA THR A 90 0.61 -4.87 -1.60
C THR A 90 0.41 -4.61 -0.10
N ILE A 91 0.51 -5.65 0.72
CA ILE A 91 0.39 -5.51 2.18
C ILE A 91 1.56 -4.71 2.72
N GLU A 92 2.78 -4.96 2.23
CA GLU A 92 3.97 -4.18 2.59
C GLU A 92 3.82 -2.70 2.23
N LEU A 93 3.33 -2.38 1.02
CA LEU A 93 3.03 -1.00 0.63
C LEU A 93 2.00 -0.34 1.56
N LEU A 94 0.93 -1.04 1.91
CA LEU A 94 -0.09 -0.52 2.83
C LEU A 94 0.51 -0.24 4.23
N ASP A 95 1.44 -1.08 4.69
CA ASP A 95 2.17 -0.89 5.94
C ASP A 95 3.11 0.33 5.88
N GLU A 96 3.80 0.55 4.76
CA GLU A 96 4.63 1.74 4.54
C GLU A 96 3.83 3.05 4.52
N LEU A 97 2.55 3.01 4.15
CA LEU A 97 1.67 4.18 4.09
C LEU A 97 1.06 4.56 5.46
N LEU A 98 0.93 3.62 6.39
CA LEU A 98 0.32 3.85 7.71
C LEU A 98 0.97 5.00 8.51
N PRO A 99 2.31 5.14 8.57
CA PRO A 99 2.98 6.23 9.30
C PRO A 99 2.58 7.62 8.81
N PHE A 100 2.29 7.77 7.51
CA PHE A 100 1.97 9.05 6.87
C PHE A 100 0.46 9.33 6.76
N SER A 101 -0.37 8.37 7.16
CA SER A 101 -1.82 8.42 7.02
C SER A 101 -2.50 9.07 8.24
N GLY A 102 -3.52 9.89 7.97
CA GLY A 102 -4.40 10.44 9.00
C GLY A 102 -5.36 9.39 9.59
N PRO A 103 -6.15 9.75 10.62
CA PRO A 103 -7.00 8.78 11.34
C PRO A 103 -8.01 8.05 10.45
N LYS A 104 -8.57 8.76 9.46
CA LYS A 104 -9.54 8.21 8.51
C LYS A 104 -8.87 7.29 7.50
N GLU A 105 -7.70 7.70 7.00
CA GLU A 105 -6.92 6.97 6.03
C GLU A 105 -6.40 5.65 6.61
N ARG A 106 -5.90 5.67 7.87
CA ARG A 106 -5.46 4.47 8.59
C ARG A 106 -6.56 3.42 8.70
N THR A 107 -7.76 3.83 9.08
CA THR A 107 -8.90 2.92 9.19
C THR A 107 -9.22 2.25 7.84
N ARG A 108 -9.13 3.01 6.74
CA ARG A 108 -9.35 2.46 5.39
C ARG A 108 -8.26 1.49 4.98
N ILE A 109 -7.00 1.81 5.28
CA ILE A 109 -5.84 0.95 5.00
C ILE A 109 -5.96 -0.37 5.75
N GLU A 110 -6.27 -0.34 7.05
CA GLU A 110 -6.47 -1.55 7.85
C GLU A 110 -7.64 -2.40 7.35
N ASN A 111 -8.76 -1.77 6.98
CA ASN A 111 -9.87 -2.49 6.38
C ASN A 111 -9.46 -3.18 5.06
N MET A 112 -8.66 -2.51 4.23
CA MET A 112 -8.14 -3.08 2.99
C MET A 112 -7.21 -4.26 3.25
N LYS A 113 -6.29 -4.16 4.22
CA LYS A 113 -5.42 -5.27 4.64
C LYS A 113 -6.22 -6.48 5.11
N ASN A 114 -7.21 -6.25 5.97
CA ASN A 114 -8.08 -7.30 6.48
C ASN A 114 -8.86 -7.99 5.35
N MET A 115 -9.36 -7.22 4.38
CA MET A 115 -10.03 -7.78 3.21
C MET A 115 -9.11 -8.69 2.38
N ILE A 116 -7.88 -8.25 2.10
CA ILE A 116 -6.90 -9.04 1.34
C ILE A 116 -6.53 -10.33 2.07
N LEU A 117 -6.26 -10.26 3.38
CA LEU A 117 -5.93 -11.43 4.20
C LEU A 117 -7.08 -12.43 4.27
N ASN A 118 -8.31 -11.94 4.43
CA ASN A 118 -9.51 -12.77 4.46
C ASN A 118 -9.75 -13.43 3.10
N PHE A 119 -9.53 -12.72 2.00
CA PHE A 119 -9.66 -13.29 0.65
C PHE A 119 -8.65 -14.41 0.41
N LYS A 120 -7.38 -14.21 0.81
CA LYS A 120 -6.35 -15.26 0.74
C LYS A 120 -6.73 -16.49 1.55
N LYS A 121 -7.22 -16.30 2.78
CA LYS A 121 -7.71 -17.40 3.63
C LYS A 121 -8.87 -18.15 2.98
N MET A 122 -9.80 -17.45 2.33
CA MET A 122 -10.92 -18.06 1.60
C MET A 122 -10.43 -18.86 0.38
N GLN A 123 -9.43 -18.35 -0.34
CA GLN A 123 -8.85 -19.04 -1.49
C GLN A 123 -8.14 -20.34 -1.07
N GLU A 124 -7.32 -20.29 -0.02
CA GLU A 124 -6.65 -21.47 0.55
C GLU A 124 -7.66 -22.52 1.02
N MET A 125 -8.74 -22.08 1.65
CA MET A 125 -9.84 -22.95 2.07
C MET A 125 -10.56 -23.58 0.87
N MET A 126 -10.81 -22.82 -0.19
CA MET A 126 -11.45 -23.33 -1.41
C MET A 126 -10.56 -24.36 -2.13
N GLU A 127 -9.24 -24.14 -2.14
CA GLU A 127 -8.27 -25.11 -2.66
C GLU A 127 -8.23 -26.40 -1.82
N MET A 128 -8.28 -26.27 -0.49
CA MET A 128 -8.38 -27.41 0.42
C MET A 128 -9.66 -28.23 0.18
N ILE A 129 -10.80 -27.57 -0.04
CA ILE A 129 -12.07 -28.23 -0.37
C ILE A 129 -11.97 -28.98 -1.70
N LYS A 130 -11.37 -28.38 -2.73
CA LYS A 130 -11.15 -29.03 -4.03
C LYS A 130 -10.25 -30.27 -3.89
N MET A 131 -9.15 -30.16 -3.15
CA MET A 131 -8.26 -31.30 -2.89
C MET A 131 -8.99 -32.41 -2.13
N MET A 132 -9.82 -32.08 -1.15
CA MET A 132 -10.60 -33.06 -0.40
C MET A 132 -11.67 -33.75 -1.27
N GLN A 133 -12.32 -33.01 -2.18
CA GLN A 133 -13.26 -33.58 -3.16
C GLN A 133 -12.56 -34.53 -4.13
N GLU A 134 -11.34 -34.21 -4.57
CA GLU A 134 -10.55 -35.10 -5.45
C GLU A 134 -10.10 -36.38 -4.73
N LEU A 135 -9.75 -36.29 -3.44
CA LEU A 135 -9.27 -37.43 -2.65
C LEU A 135 -10.40 -38.31 -2.09
N PHE A 136 -11.60 -37.76 -1.86
CA PHE A 136 -12.77 -38.50 -1.33
C PHE A 136 -14.05 -38.26 -2.16
N PRO A 137 -14.12 -38.76 -3.41
CA PRO A 137 -15.30 -38.59 -4.27
C PRO A 137 -16.55 -39.37 -3.80
N GLU A 138 -16.38 -40.43 -2.99
CA GLU A 138 -17.47 -41.35 -2.61
C GLU A 138 -17.99 -41.20 -1.17
N GLY A 139 -17.51 -40.20 -0.41
CA GLY A 139 -17.90 -39.98 0.99
C GLY A 139 -18.94 -38.87 1.23
N MET A 140 -19.24 -38.04 0.22
CA MET A 140 -20.10 -36.87 0.36
C MET A 140 -21.45 -37.07 -0.33
N GLY A 141 -22.27 -37.96 0.24
CA GLY A 141 -23.70 -38.09 -0.12
C GLY A 141 -24.59 -37.07 0.59
N GLY A 142 -24.21 -35.79 0.59
CA GLY A 142 -24.97 -34.70 1.20
C GLY A 142 -24.86 -33.44 0.35
N ASP A 143 -26.01 -32.86 0.00
CA ASP A 143 -26.26 -32.04 -1.19
C ASP A 143 -25.39 -30.80 -1.41
N ASN A 144 -24.54 -30.34 -0.49
CA ASN A 144 -23.55 -29.30 -0.79
C ASN A 144 -22.35 -29.36 0.16
N PRO A 145 -21.11 -29.54 -0.33
CA PRO A 145 -19.89 -29.57 0.48
C PRO A 145 -19.62 -28.27 1.26
N MET A 146 -20.23 -27.16 0.83
CA MET A 146 -20.20 -25.89 1.55
C MET A 146 -21.03 -25.90 2.85
N ASP A 147 -22.12 -26.67 2.93
CA ASP A 147 -22.97 -26.75 4.14
C ASP A 147 -22.29 -27.51 5.27
N MET A 148 -21.53 -28.56 4.93
CA MET A 148 -20.78 -29.34 5.93
C MET A 148 -19.67 -28.48 6.58
N PHE A 149 -19.06 -27.58 5.79
CA PHE A 149 -18.03 -26.68 6.27
C PHE A 149 -18.60 -25.41 6.94
N ALA A 150 -19.77 -24.93 6.51
CA ALA A 150 -20.52 -23.88 7.21
C ALA A 150 -20.92 -24.31 8.63
N GLY A 151 -21.21 -25.60 8.84
CA GLY A 151 -21.42 -26.18 10.18
C GLY A 151 -20.15 -26.29 11.04
N MET A 152 -18.97 -26.12 10.44
CA MET A 152 -17.66 -26.28 11.07
C MET A 152 -16.87 -24.96 11.17
N THR A 153 -17.37 -23.89 10.56
CA THR A 153 -16.73 -22.57 10.58
C THR A 153 -17.30 -21.68 11.67
N ASP A 154 -16.36 -21.15 12.45
CA ASP A 154 -16.53 -20.20 13.54
C ASP A 154 -17.38 -18.96 13.13
N PRO A 155 -18.11 -18.30 14.05
CA PRO A 155 -19.06 -17.21 13.77
C PRO A 155 -18.50 -15.98 13.03
N GLY A 156 -17.18 -15.92 12.81
CA GLY A 156 -16.51 -14.85 12.07
C GLY A 156 -16.78 -14.82 10.57
N LEU A 157 -17.28 -15.90 9.95
CA LEU A 157 -17.68 -15.87 8.53
C LEU A 157 -19.13 -15.42 8.33
N SER A 158 -20.02 -15.72 9.28
CA SER A 158 -21.41 -15.24 9.28
C SER A 158 -21.51 -13.72 9.36
N SER A 159 -20.65 -13.07 10.14
CA SER A 159 -20.62 -11.60 10.25
C SER A 159 -20.14 -10.92 8.96
N ILE A 160 -19.35 -11.60 8.14
CA ILE A 160 -18.86 -11.09 6.84
C ILE A 160 -19.97 -11.15 5.78
N PHE A 161 -20.81 -12.20 5.80
CA PHE A 161 -21.98 -12.30 4.92
C PHE A 161 -23.05 -11.25 5.27
N GLU A 162 -23.27 -11.00 6.58
CA GLU A 162 -24.11 -9.90 7.04
C GLU A 162 -23.58 -8.52 6.63
N MET A 163 -22.26 -8.31 6.66
CA MET A 163 -21.65 -7.02 6.28
C MET A 163 -21.74 -6.73 4.77
N PHE A 164 -21.98 -7.74 3.92
CA PHE A 164 -21.88 -7.61 2.46
C PHE A 164 -23.21 -7.80 1.69
N GLY A 165 -24.33 -8.20 2.31
CA GLY A 165 -25.61 -8.23 1.58
C GLY A 165 -26.75 -9.13 2.09
N GLY A 166 -26.86 -9.37 3.40
CA GLY A 166 -27.99 -10.12 3.95
C GLY A 166 -29.18 -9.22 4.30
N ASP A 167 -29.89 -8.67 3.31
CA ASP A 167 -31.23 -8.13 3.58
C ASP A 167 -32.17 -9.33 3.81
N LYS A 168 -32.61 -9.51 5.06
CA LYS A 168 -33.64 -10.50 5.38
C LYS A 168 -34.95 -9.93 4.86
N SER A 169 -35.41 -10.47 3.74
CA SER A 169 -36.77 -10.30 3.28
C SER A 169 -37.76 -10.76 4.35
N GLU A 170 -38.52 -9.82 4.92
CA GLU A 170 -39.90 -10.04 5.36
C GLU A 170 -40.86 -9.50 4.30
#